data_AF-X1HDU0-F1
#
_entry.id   AF-X1HDU0-F1
#
_cell.length_a   1.000
_cell.length_b   1.000
_cell.length_c   1.000
_cell.angle_alpha   90.00
_cell.angle_beta   90.00
_cell.angle_gamma   90.00
#
_symmetry.space_group_name_H-M   'P 1'
#
loop_
_entity.id
_entity.type
_entity.pdbx_description
1 polymer ?
#
loop_
_entity_poly.entity_id
_entity_poly.type
_entity_poly.pdbx_seq_one_letter_code
_entity_poly.pdbx_strand_id
1 'polypeptide(L)'
;MPTLGVSQKPIVMPRYAHMMELDRDVWTRFLESGDFAIAEVWYDVHVGEGLRLPAEAPVLDQKISSALYEKRVDCVCRVGSELWVVEVKPKADMTALGQIITYRELFLRKYRPRERVLGVVVCDQVDEDLLDLFGAVGVVVISNEYSEF
;
A
#
# COMPACT_ATOMS: atom_id res chain seq x y z
N MET A 1 -9.48 18.23 0.00
CA MET A 1 -9.13 16.80 -0.01
C MET A 1 -7.81 16.64 0.72
N PRO A 2 -7.63 15.58 1.51
CA PRO A 2 -6.34 15.31 2.14
C PRO A 2 -5.26 15.10 1.06
N THR A 3 -4.03 15.47 1.37
CA THR A 3 -2.85 15.25 0.52
C THR A 3 -2.01 14.10 1.09
N LEU A 4 -1.27 13.37 0.26
CA LEU A 4 -0.37 12.29 0.72
C LEU A 4 0.79 12.80 1.59
N GLY A 5 1.02 14.11 1.63
CA GLY A 5 2.13 14.71 2.34
C GLY A 5 3.43 14.63 1.55
N VAL A 6 4.56 14.69 2.27
CA VAL A 6 5.90 14.71 1.68
C VAL A 6 6.29 13.29 1.25
N SER A 7 6.62 13.13 -0.03
CA SER A 7 7.16 11.88 -0.56
C SER A 7 8.60 11.64 -0.12
N GLN A 8 9.03 10.38 -0.23
CA GLN A 8 10.41 9.95 -0.05
C GLN A 8 10.95 9.37 -1.36
N LYS A 9 12.28 9.26 -1.45
CA LYS A 9 12.93 8.53 -2.53
C LYS A 9 12.79 7.01 -2.28
N PRO A 10 12.69 6.19 -3.35
CA PRO A 10 12.65 4.73 -3.24
C PRO A 10 14.06 4.18 -2.97
N ILE A 11 14.56 4.39 -1.76
CA ILE A 11 15.87 3.87 -1.34
C ILE A 11 15.68 2.78 -0.30
N VAL A 12 16.60 1.80 -0.28
CA VAL A 12 16.65 0.78 0.75
C VAL A 12 16.95 1.45 2.10
N MET A 13 16.12 1.15 3.10
CA MET A 13 16.28 1.65 4.46
C MET A 13 16.28 0.48 5.47
N PRO A 14 16.98 0.61 6.60
CA PRO A 14 16.96 -0.42 7.64
C PRO A 14 15.57 -0.70 8.23
N ARG A 15 14.66 0.28 8.14
CA ARG A 15 13.28 0.22 8.62
C ARG A 15 12.38 1.09 7.74
N TYR A 16 11.18 0.60 7.49
CA TYR A 16 10.06 1.36 6.92
C TYR A 16 8.98 1.52 7.99
N ALA A 17 8.17 2.57 7.91
CA ALA A 17 7.16 2.85 8.93
C ALA A 17 6.12 1.73 8.99
N HIS A 18 5.93 1.15 10.18
CA HIS A 18 4.95 0.09 10.50
C HIS A 18 5.03 -1.21 9.68
N MET A 19 6.08 -1.39 8.88
CA MET A 19 6.32 -2.61 8.10
C MET A 19 7.01 -3.65 8.99
N MET A 20 6.47 -4.87 9.04
CA MET A 20 7.03 -5.97 9.84
C MET A 20 8.35 -6.48 9.23
N GLU A 21 9.14 -7.24 9.99
CA GLU A 21 10.46 -7.70 9.55
C GLU A 21 10.43 -8.47 8.22
N LEU A 22 9.51 -9.43 8.07
CA LEU A 22 9.41 -10.22 6.84
C LEU A 22 8.92 -9.38 5.66
N ASP A 23 7.94 -8.50 5.88
CA ASP A 23 7.44 -7.57 4.85
C ASP A 23 8.54 -6.59 4.41
N ARG A 24 9.36 -6.10 5.35
CA ARG A 24 10.52 -5.24 5.07
C ARG A 24 11.53 -5.93 4.17
N ASP A 25 11.80 -7.21 4.40
CA ASP A 25 12.79 -7.95 3.63
C ASP A 25 12.29 -8.16 2.19
N VAL A 26 10.99 -8.44 2.00
CA VAL A 26 10.33 -8.49 0.69
C VAL A 26 10.43 -7.13 -0.02
N TRP A 27 10.09 -6.04 0.68
CA TRP A 27 10.15 -4.69 0.10
C TRP A 27 11.57 -4.28 -0.28
N THR A 28 12.55 -4.66 0.55
CA THR A 28 13.97 -4.41 0.29
C THR A 28 14.42 -5.10 -0.99
N ARG A 29 14.11 -6.40 -1.16
CA ARG A 29 14.39 -7.11 -2.42
C ARG A 29 13.74 -6.46 -3.63
N PHE A 30 12.48 -6.04 -3.50
CA PHE A 30 11.77 -5.34 -4.57
C PHE A 30 12.45 -4.03 -4.96
N LEU A 31 12.86 -3.20 -3.99
CA LEU A 31 13.61 -1.96 -4.27
C LEU A 31 15.00 -2.24 -4.86
N GLU A 32 15.67 -3.31 -4.41
CA GLU A 32 16.99 -3.71 -4.92
C GLU A 32 16.95 -4.25 -6.35
N SER A 33 15.83 -4.84 -6.79
CA SER A 33 15.67 -5.32 -8.17
C SER A 33 15.91 -4.20 -9.19
N GLY A 34 15.44 -2.98 -8.87
CA GLY A 34 15.49 -1.85 -9.80
C GLY A 34 14.59 -2.01 -11.04
N ASP A 35 13.73 -3.03 -11.07
CA ASP A 35 12.91 -3.36 -12.25
C ASP A 35 11.85 -2.28 -12.55
N PHE A 36 11.46 -1.51 -11.54
CA PHE A 36 10.44 -0.48 -11.64
C PHE A 36 11.01 0.91 -11.36
N ALA A 37 10.77 1.83 -12.30
CA ALA A 37 11.14 3.23 -12.16
C ALA A 37 10.17 3.98 -11.24
N ILE A 38 10.35 3.79 -9.92
CA ILE A 38 9.58 4.50 -8.89
C ILE A 38 10.13 5.92 -8.76
N ALA A 39 9.27 6.92 -8.89
CA ALA A 39 9.65 8.32 -8.75
C ALA A 39 9.53 8.81 -7.29
N GLU A 40 8.48 8.35 -6.59
CA GLU A 40 8.13 8.81 -5.25
C GLU A 40 7.51 7.66 -4.45
N VAL A 41 7.75 7.63 -3.14
CA VAL A 41 7.13 6.69 -2.20
C VAL A 41 6.57 7.43 -0.99
N TRP A 42 5.35 7.09 -0.57
CA TRP A 42 4.76 7.49 0.70
C TRP A 42 4.50 6.24 1.54
N TYR A 43 5.14 6.11 2.69
CA TYR A 43 4.93 4.98 3.61
C TYR A 43 3.81 5.29 4.61
N ASP A 44 3.19 4.23 5.15
CA ASP A 44 2.22 4.31 6.25
C ASP A 44 1.03 5.26 5.95
N VAL A 45 0.55 5.21 4.71
CA VAL A 45 -0.48 6.13 4.23
C VAL A 45 -1.82 5.75 4.85
N HIS A 46 -2.40 6.70 5.57
CA HIS A 46 -3.68 6.48 6.21
C HIS A 46 -4.82 6.48 5.19
N VAL A 47 -5.65 5.45 5.26
CA VAL A 47 -6.83 5.23 4.41
C VAL A 47 -8.07 4.97 5.26
N GLY A 48 -9.24 5.32 4.72
CA GLY A 48 -10.49 5.30 5.47
C GLY A 48 -10.67 6.52 6.39
N GLU A 49 -11.79 6.53 7.12
CA GLU A 49 -12.27 7.70 7.88
C GLU A 49 -12.02 7.58 9.39
N GLY A 50 -11.51 6.45 9.87
CA GLY A 50 -11.36 6.16 11.29
C GLY A 50 -12.71 6.10 12.03
N LEU A 51 -12.68 6.27 13.35
CA LEU A 51 -13.89 6.34 14.16
C LEU A 51 -14.42 7.78 14.17
N ARG A 52 -15.62 7.98 13.62
CA ARG A 52 -16.31 9.28 13.70
C ARG A 52 -16.76 9.51 15.14
N LEU A 53 -16.13 10.46 15.81
CA LEU A 53 -16.56 10.93 17.12
C LEU A 53 -17.63 12.04 16.97
N PRO A 54 -18.49 12.24 17.98
CA PRO A 54 -19.38 13.40 18.04
C PRO A 54 -18.59 14.71 17.89
N ALA A 55 -19.21 15.74 17.31
CA ALA A 55 -18.54 17.02 17.02
C ALA A 55 -18.04 17.72 18.30
N GLU A 56 -18.67 17.43 19.44
CA GLU A 56 -18.34 17.97 20.75
C GLU A 56 -17.15 17.25 21.42
N ALA A 57 -16.66 16.16 20.82
CA ALA A 57 -15.54 15.42 21.37
C ALA A 57 -14.26 16.30 21.40
N PRO A 58 -13.47 16.25 22.48
CA PRO A 58 -12.21 16.96 22.58
C PRO A 58 -11.30 16.77 21.36
N VAL A 59 -10.60 17.83 20.94
CA VAL A 59 -9.67 17.79 19.79
C VAL A 59 -8.60 16.71 19.95
N LEU A 60 -8.17 16.44 21.19
CA LEU A 60 -7.22 15.36 21.49
C LEU A 60 -7.80 13.98 21.14
N ASP A 61 -9.08 13.75 21.43
CA ASP A 61 -9.76 12.49 21.17
C ASP A 61 -9.98 12.27 19.67
N GLN A 62 -10.24 13.34 18.92
CA GLN A 62 -10.32 13.27 17.45
C GLN A 62 -8.98 12.86 16.82
N LYS A 63 -7.85 13.38 17.36
CA LYS A 63 -6.50 13.01 16.91
C LYS A 63 -6.16 11.56 17.28
N ILE A 64 -6.49 11.13 18.51
CA ILE A 64 -6.29 9.75 18.96
C ILE A 64 -7.12 8.79 18.10
N SER A 65 -8.38 9.14 17.81
CA SER A 65 -9.24 8.33 16.96
C SER A 65 -8.63 8.11 15.57
N SER A 66 -8.14 9.18 14.95
CA SER A 66 -7.53 9.09 13.62
C SER A 66 -6.28 8.19 13.64
N ALA A 67 -5.45 8.30 14.67
CA ALA A 67 -4.24 7.48 14.80
C ALA A 67 -4.52 6.00 15.06
N LEU A 68 -5.61 5.66 15.76
CA LEU A 68 -5.94 4.30 16.18
C LEU A 68 -6.86 3.54 15.22
N TYR A 69 -7.79 4.23 14.57
CA TYR A 69 -8.88 3.58 13.83
C TYR A 69 -8.77 3.74 12.31
N GLU A 70 -7.95 4.67 11.82
CA GLU A 70 -7.68 4.70 10.39
C GLU A 70 -6.85 3.48 9.98
N LYS A 71 -7.26 2.86 8.88
CA LYS A 71 -6.48 1.79 8.27
C LYS A 71 -5.26 2.41 7.62
N ARG A 72 -4.22 1.62 7.43
CA ARG A 72 -2.99 2.10 6.79
C ARG A 72 -2.59 1.12 5.70
N VAL A 73 -2.06 1.68 4.63
CA VAL A 73 -1.41 0.92 3.56
C VAL A 73 0.09 1.03 3.76
N ASP A 74 0.80 -0.04 3.43
CA ASP A 74 2.25 -0.12 3.65
C ASP A 74 2.97 1.01 2.92
N CYS A 75 2.65 1.19 1.63
CA CYS A 75 3.04 2.39 0.91
C CYS A 75 2.14 2.71 -0.28
N VAL A 76 2.34 3.91 -0.80
CA VAL A 76 1.88 4.35 -2.11
C VAL A 76 3.11 4.76 -2.92
N CYS A 77 3.20 4.31 -4.16
CA CYS A 77 4.29 4.66 -5.07
C CYS A 77 3.77 5.47 -6.26
N ARG A 78 4.58 6.38 -6.78
CA ARG A 78 4.38 6.97 -8.10
C ARG A 78 5.26 6.23 -9.11
N VAL A 79 4.64 5.59 -10.08
CA VAL A 79 5.32 4.85 -11.16
C VAL A 79 4.80 5.39 -12.50
N GLY A 80 5.66 6.10 -13.24
CA GLY A 80 5.23 6.86 -14.41
C GLY A 80 4.10 7.85 -14.09
N SER A 81 2.98 7.74 -14.79
CA SER A 81 1.78 8.57 -14.57
C SER A 81 0.76 7.95 -13.61
N GLU A 82 1.08 6.83 -12.96
CA GLU A 82 0.17 6.06 -12.13
C GLU A 82 0.55 6.13 -10.65
N LEU A 83 -0.45 5.92 -9.79
CA LEU A 83 -0.25 5.67 -8.37
C LEU A 83 -0.50 4.20 -8.08
N TRP A 84 0.42 3.57 -7.37
CA TRP A 84 0.30 2.21 -6.90
C TRP A 84 0.04 2.25 -5.41
N VAL A 85 -1.13 1.80 -4.96
CA VAL A 85 -1.35 1.44 -3.55
C VAL A 85 -0.75 0.06 -3.37
N VAL A 86 0.17 -0.09 -2.44
CA VAL A 86 0.98 -1.32 -2.30
C VAL A 86 0.71 -1.96 -0.94
N GLU A 87 0.44 -3.27 -0.98
CA GLU A 87 0.51 -4.16 0.18
C GLU A 87 1.73 -5.06 0.00
N VAL A 88 2.59 -5.12 1.01
CA VAL A 88 3.79 -5.97 0.99
C VAL A 88 3.58 -7.16 1.91
N LYS A 89 3.81 -8.38 1.41
CA LYS A 89 3.74 -9.62 2.21
C LYS A 89 4.69 -10.69 1.69
N PRO A 90 5.19 -11.61 2.53
CA PRO A 90 5.93 -12.77 2.07
C PRO A 90 5.18 -13.61 1.04
N LYS A 91 3.86 -13.76 1.21
CA LYS A 91 2.98 -14.50 0.30
C LYS A 91 1.78 -13.66 -0.13
N ALA A 92 1.52 -13.60 -1.43
CA ALA A 92 0.26 -13.09 -1.98
C ALA A 92 -0.85 -14.14 -1.84
N ASP A 93 -1.59 -14.06 -0.74
CA ASP A 93 -2.67 -14.98 -0.37
C ASP A 93 -4.05 -14.29 -0.36
N MET A 94 -5.08 -14.98 0.12
CA MET A 94 -6.44 -14.42 0.23
C MET A 94 -6.51 -13.18 1.13
N THR A 95 -5.64 -13.08 2.13
CA THR A 95 -5.57 -11.93 3.03
C THR A 95 -5.02 -10.72 2.29
N ALA A 96 -3.90 -10.89 1.56
CA ALA A 96 -3.31 -9.86 0.71
C ALA A 96 -4.34 -9.35 -0.31
N LEU A 97 -5.07 -10.26 -0.98
CA LEU A 97 -6.14 -9.93 -1.92
C LEU A 97 -7.25 -9.09 -1.29
N GLY A 98 -7.79 -9.53 -0.14
CA GLY A 98 -8.85 -8.79 0.54
C GLY A 98 -8.40 -7.41 1.01
N GLN A 99 -7.18 -7.31 1.54
CA GLN A 99 -6.58 -6.07 2.00
C GLN A 99 -6.38 -5.10 0.85
N ILE A 100 -5.73 -5.49 -0.24
CA ILE A 100 -5.39 -4.58 -1.32
C ILE A 100 -6.63 -4.05 -2.07
N ILE A 101 -7.67 -4.88 -2.26
CA ILE A 101 -8.96 -4.42 -2.80
C ILE A 101 -9.56 -3.35 -1.89
N THR A 102 -9.61 -3.64 -0.58
CA THR A 102 -10.19 -2.73 0.42
C THR A 102 -9.41 -1.42 0.48
N TYR A 103 -8.10 -1.50 0.55
CA TYR A 103 -7.20 -0.37 0.69
C TYR A 103 -7.21 0.55 -0.53
N ARG A 104 -7.19 -0.01 -1.74
CA ARG A 104 -7.33 0.75 -2.98
C ARG A 104 -8.65 1.53 -3.01
N GLU A 105 -9.76 0.90 -2.65
CA GLU A 105 -11.07 1.56 -2.64
C GLU A 105 -11.14 2.68 -1.59
N LEU A 106 -10.63 2.44 -0.38
CA LEU A 106 -10.55 3.47 0.66
C LEU A 106 -9.64 4.64 0.26
N PHE A 107 -8.54 4.34 -0.41
CA PHE A 107 -7.62 5.35 -0.95
C PHE A 107 -8.31 6.24 -1.99
N LEU A 108 -8.98 5.62 -2.96
CA LEU A 108 -9.73 6.33 -4.01
C LEU A 108 -10.78 7.26 -3.42
N ARG A 109 -11.54 6.80 -2.41
CA ARG A 109 -12.56 7.62 -1.74
C ARG A 109 -11.97 8.80 -0.99
N LYS A 110 -10.88 8.58 -0.24
CA LYS A 110 -10.26 9.57 0.64
C LYS A 110 -9.51 10.65 -0.14
N TYR A 111 -8.66 10.25 -1.09
CA TYR A 111 -7.75 11.16 -1.79
C TYR A 111 -8.30 11.65 -3.14
N ARG A 112 -9.23 10.90 -3.75
CA ARG A 112 -9.81 11.17 -5.09
C ARG A 112 -8.76 11.63 -6.11
N PRO A 113 -7.69 10.83 -6.33
CA PRO A 113 -6.63 11.19 -7.26
C PRO A 113 -7.17 11.33 -8.68
N ARG A 114 -6.47 12.11 -9.50
CA ARG A 114 -6.80 12.23 -10.94
C ARG A 114 -6.11 11.14 -11.75
N GLU A 115 -4.99 10.66 -11.24
CA GLU A 115 -4.18 9.58 -11.80
C GLU A 115 -4.89 8.23 -11.70
N ARG A 116 -4.53 7.31 -12.60
CA ARG A 116 -4.94 5.91 -12.47
C ARG A 116 -4.31 5.31 -11.21
N VAL A 117 -5.13 4.64 -10.41
CA VAL A 117 -4.69 3.95 -9.19
C VAL A 117 -4.77 2.45 -9.37
N LEU A 118 -3.64 1.78 -9.22
CA LEU A 118 -3.53 0.33 -9.15
C LEU A 118 -3.42 -0.14 -7.70
N GLY A 119 -4.04 -1.29 -7.42
CA GLY A 119 -3.73 -2.07 -6.23
C GLY A 119 -2.63 -3.05 -6.61
N VAL A 120 -1.54 -3.06 -5.85
CA VAL A 120 -0.36 -3.90 -6.11
C VAL A 120 -0.03 -4.68 -4.85
N VAL A 121 0.19 -5.98 -5.01
CA VAL A 121 0.80 -6.82 -3.97
C VAL A 121 2.24 -7.08 -4.37
N VAL A 122 3.17 -6.75 -3.49
CA VAL A 122 4.59 -7.10 -3.65
C VAL A 122 4.90 -8.24 -2.68
N CYS A 123 5.42 -9.34 -3.21
CA CYS A 123 5.66 -10.55 -2.43
C CYS A 123 6.89 -11.33 -2.89
N ASP A 124 7.25 -12.38 -2.14
CA ASP A 124 8.18 -13.39 -2.68
C ASP A 124 7.38 -14.53 -3.31
N GLN A 125 6.40 -15.07 -2.59
CA GLN A 125 5.61 -16.22 -3.02
C GLN A 125 4.21 -15.80 -3.45
N VAL A 126 3.65 -16.52 -4.43
CA VAL A 126 2.27 -16.32 -4.86
C VAL A 126 1.45 -17.58 -4.62
N ASP A 127 0.22 -17.42 -4.13
CA ASP A 127 -0.75 -18.51 -4.15
C ASP A 127 -1.27 -18.68 -5.59
N GLU A 128 -0.83 -19.74 -6.28
CA GLU A 128 -1.13 -19.96 -7.69
C GLU A 128 -2.64 -20.06 -7.98
N ASP A 129 -3.42 -20.59 -7.03
CA ASP A 129 -4.89 -20.69 -7.14
C ASP A 129 -5.57 -19.30 -7.17
N LEU A 130 -4.87 -18.25 -6.74
CA LEU A 130 -5.37 -16.88 -6.68
C LEU A 130 -4.86 -15.98 -7.81
N LEU A 131 -3.88 -16.42 -8.62
CA LEU A 131 -3.27 -15.59 -9.67
C LEU A 131 -4.31 -15.00 -10.62
N ASP A 132 -5.18 -15.84 -11.17
CA ASP A 132 -6.24 -15.41 -12.08
C ASP A 132 -7.25 -14.49 -11.37
N LEU A 133 -7.51 -14.73 -10.08
CA LEU A 133 -8.44 -13.93 -9.31
C LEU A 133 -7.91 -12.52 -9.03
N PHE A 134 -6.61 -12.38 -8.71
CA PHE A 134 -5.95 -11.07 -8.58
C PHE A 134 -6.14 -10.24 -9.85
N GLY A 135 -5.85 -10.84 -11.02
CA GLY A 135 -6.04 -10.20 -12.31
C GLY A 135 -7.50 -9.83 -12.58
N ALA A 136 -8.44 -10.75 -12.30
CA ALA A 136 -9.87 -10.54 -12.53
C ALA A 136 -10.45 -9.36 -11.74
N VAL A 137 -9.92 -9.07 -10.55
CA VAL A 137 -10.33 -7.90 -9.73
C VAL A 137 -9.49 -6.64 -9.98
N GLY A 138 -8.56 -6.68 -10.95
CA GLY A 138 -7.71 -5.56 -11.32
C GLY A 138 -6.62 -5.24 -10.29
N VAL A 139 -6.09 -6.26 -9.62
CA VAL A 139 -4.92 -6.19 -8.74
C VAL A 139 -3.70 -6.78 -9.46
N VAL A 140 -2.57 -6.10 -9.35
CA VAL A 140 -1.29 -6.57 -9.89
C VAL A 140 -0.51 -7.28 -8.79
N VAL A 141 0.08 -8.42 -9.10
CA VAL A 141 1.00 -9.13 -8.21
C VAL A 141 2.41 -9.03 -8.78
N ILE A 142 3.37 -8.62 -7.97
CA ILE A 142 4.79 -8.56 -8.30
C ILE A 142 5.51 -9.48 -7.32
N SER A 143 6.10 -10.55 -7.85
CA SER A 143 6.88 -11.50 -7.05
C SER A 143 8.37 -11.29 -7.28
N ASN A 144 9.16 -11.26 -6.21
CA ASN A 144 10.62 -11.23 -6.27
C ASN A 144 11.22 -12.57 -6.76
N GLU A 145 10.46 -13.66 -6.74
CA GLU A 145 10.92 -14.99 -7.20
C GLU A 145 10.65 -15.22 -8.69
N TYR A 146 9.76 -14.42 -9.32
CA TYR A 146 9.44 -14.49 -10.74
C TYR A 146 10.05 -13.30 -11.51
N SER A 147 11.32 -13.42 -11.89
CA SER A 147 11.96 -12.52 -12.85
C SER A 147 11.94 -13.14 -14.26
N GLU A 148 10.77 -13.19 -14.90
CA GLU A 148 10.69 -13.41 -16.35
C GLU A 148 9.67 -12.44 -16.97
N PHE A 149 10.18 -11.33 -17.52
CA PHE A 149 9.50 -10.54 -18.55
C PHE A 149 10.44 -10.37 -19.75
#